data_AF-A0A6B8KG78-F1
#
_entry.id   AF-A0A6B8KG78-F1
#
_cell.length_a   1.000
_cell.length_b   1.000
_cell.length_c   1.000
_cell.angle_alpha   90.00
_cell.angle_beta   90.00
_cell.angle_gamma   90.00
#
_symmetry.space_group_name_H-M   'P 1'
#
loop_
_entity.id
_entity.type
_entity.pdbx_description
1 polymer ?
#
loop_
_entity_poly.entity_id
_entity_poly.type
_entity_poly.pdbx_seq_one_letter_code
_entity_poly.pdbx_strand_id
1 'polypeptide(L)'
;MEKLTTDVMDATGLDPSIAKAAIGHVLLFLRNEAPQGRVAEFIDKTPKAQEAIEAAAAHGDGGVTVAIEGMTSFMGRGRADTNILAGRLANLGLDERQIMALVSRIVSRAEILLGPEDAARIKSLLPMLDERLGIAPAHEARPDPGMA
;
A
#
# COMPACT_ATOMS: atom_id res chain seq x y z
N MET A 1 -13.20 4.27 -8.14
CA MET A 1 -11.90 4.29 -8.84
C MET A 1 -11.59 5.58 -9.58
N GLU A 2 -12.47 6.13 -10.43
CA GLU A 2 -12.13 7.28 -11.30
C GLU A 2 -11.56 8.48 -10.53
N LYS A 3 -12.23 8.93 -9.46
CA LYS A 3 -11.72 10.03 -8.65
C LYS A 3 -10.35 9.71 -8.03
N LEU A 4 -10.11 8.48 -7.56
CA LEU A 4 -8.81 8.07 -7.02
C LEU A 4 -7.73 8.06 -8.11
N THR A 5 -8.06 7.62 -9.32
CA THR A 5 -7.15 7.69 -10.46
C THR A 5 -6.80 9.13 -10.80
N THR A 6 -7.78 10.04 -10.87
CA THR A 6 -7.53 11.47 -11.10
C THR A 6 -6.65 12.07 -9.99
N ASP A 7 -6.98 11.81 -8.71
CA ASP A 7 -6.20 12.30 -7.56
C ASP A 7 -4.73 11.83 -7.62
N VAL A 8 -4.49 10.61 -8.11
CA VAL A 8 -3.15 10.04 -8.30
C VAL A 8 -2.45 10.68 -9.50
N MET A 9 -3.12 10.81 -10.63
CA MET A 9 -2.56 11.47 -11.83
C MET A 9 -2.11 12.90 -11.50
N ASP A 10 -2.96 13.67 -10.83
CA ASP A 10 -2.65 15.06 -10.45
C ASP A 10 -1.45 15.16 -9.49
N ALA A 11 -1.23 14.12 -8.66
CA ALA A 11 -0.15 14.10 -7.69
C ALA A 11 1.18 13.56 -8.22
N THR A 12 1.13 12.72 -9.25
CA THR A 12 2.28 11.95 -9.75
C THR A 12 2.69 12.32 -11.18
N GLY A 13 1.79 12.95 -11.94
CA GLY A 13 1.95 13.19 -13.37
C GLY A 13 1.85 11.92 -14.23
N LEU A 14 1.37 10.80 -13.66
CA LEU A 14 1.29 9.52 -14.37
C LEU A 14 0.12 9.48 -15.37
N ASP A 15 0.31 8.69 -16.43
CA ASP A 15 -0.76 8.32 -17.34
C ASP A 15 -1.89 7.57 -16.63
N PRO A 16 -3.15 7.72 -17.10
CA PRO A 16 -4.32 7.09 -16.47
C PRO A 16 -4.21 5.56 -16.41
N SER A 17 -3.57 4.93 -17.40
CA SER A 17 -3.36 3.48 -17.42
C SER A 17 -2.34 3.03 -16.36
N ILE A 18 -1.23 3.77 -16.24
CA ILE A 18 -0.18 3.48 -15.24
C ILE A 18 -0.72 3.75 -13.84
N ALA A 19 -1.43 4.86 -13.63
CA ALA A 19 -2.06 5.19 -12.37
C ALA A 19 -3.05 4.10 -11.92
N LYS A 20 -3.90 3.59 -12.82
CA LYS A 20 -4.82 2.49 -12.51
C LYS A 20 -4.09 1.20 -12.14
N ALA A 21 -3.07 0.82 -12.90
CA ALA A 21 -2.27 -0.37 -12.62
C ALA A 21 -1.57 -0.25 -11.26
N ALA A 22 -0.95 0.90 -10.99
CA ALA A 22 -0.26 1.20 -9.75
C ALA A 22 -1.21 1.14 -8.54
N ILE A 23 -2.40 1.75 -8.64
CA ILE A 23 -3.45 1.63 -7.60
C ILE A 23 -3.81 0.16 -7.38
N GLY A 24 -4.00 -0.62 -8.46
CA GLY A 24 -4.30 -2.04 -8.38
C GLY A 24 -3.24 -2.83 -7.60
N HIS A 25 -1.95 -2.57 -7.84
CA HIS A 25 -0.87 -3.25 -7.12
C HIS A 25 -0.86 -2.92 -5.62
N VAL A 26 -1.10 -1.67 -5.25
CA VAL A 26 -1.19 -1.28 -3.82
C VAL A 26 -2.41 -1.93 -3.15
N LEU A 27 -3.56 -1.94 -3.81
CA LEU A 27 -4.77 -2.58 -3.29
C LEU A 27 -4.61 -4.10 -3.16
N LEU A 28 -3.94 -4.74 -4.13
CA LEU A 28 -3.59 -6.16 -4.10
C LEU A 28 -2.68 -6.47 -2.90
N PHE A 29 -1.66 -5.64 -2.70
CA PHE A 29 -0.76 -5.75 -1.55
C PHE A 29 -1.53 -5.64 -0.22
N LEU A 30 -2.37 -4.61 -0.07
CA LEU A 30 -3.17 -4.43 1.14
C LEU A 30 -4.08 -5.63 1.40
N ARG A 31 -4.73 -6.17 0.35
CA ARG A 31 -5.57 -7.38 0.45
C ARG A 31 -4.76 -8.59 0.91
N ASN A 32 -3.52 -8.74 0.48
CA ASN A 32 -2.68 -9.86 0.87
C ASN A 32 -2.20 -9.73 2.32
N GLU A 33 -1.87 -8.52 2.77
CA GLU A 33 -1.47 -8.23 4.15
C GLU A 33 -2.64 -8.36 5.13
N ALA A 34 -3.82 -7.87 4.73
CA ALA A 34 -5.04 -7.90 5.53
C ALA A 34 -6.25 -8.26 4.65
N PRO A 35 -6.48 -9.56 4.39
CA PRO A 35 -7.58 -10.01 3.53
C PRO A 35 -8.96 -9.79 4.14
N GLN A 36 -9.04 -9.45 5.42
CA GLN A 36 -10.29 -9.29 6.17
C GLN A 36 -10.30 -7.97 6.96
N GLY A 37 -11.47 -7.60 7.45
CA GLY A 37 -11.68 -6.40 8.25
C GLY A 37 -11.67 -5.13 7.40
N ARG A 38 -10.87 -4.15 7.80
CA ARG A 38 -10.99 -2.77 7.28
C ARG A 38 -10.44 -2.58 5.88
N VAL A 39 -9.42 -3.35 5.50
CA VAL A 39 -8.93 -3.36 4.12
C VAL A 39 -9.99 -3.95 3.19
N ALA A 40 -10.65 -5.04 3.59
CA ALA A 40 -11.77 -5.60 2.83
C ALA A 40 -12.91 -4.59 2.70
N GLU A 41 -13.26 -3.89 3.78
CA GLU A 41 -14.26 -2.81 3.76
C GLU A 41 -13.86 -1.63 2.87
N PHE A 42 -12.57 -1.25 2.86
CA PHE A 42 -12.04 -0.23 1.96
C PHE A 42 -12.17 -0.64 0.49
N ILE A 43 -11.81 -1.89 0.17
CA ILE A 43 -11.91 -2.43 -1.19
C ILE A 43 -13.38 -2.49 -1.63
N ASP A 44 -14.27 -2.96 -0.76
CA ASP A 44 -15.71 -3.05 -1.02
C ASP A 44 -16.34 -1.66 -1.27
N LYS A 45 -15.99 -0.67 -0.45
CA LYS A 45 -16.41 0.73 -0.61
C LYS A 45 -15.73 1.44 -1.78
N THR A 46 -14.70 0.86 -2.38
CA THR A 46 -14.00 1.45 -3.53
C THR A 46 -14.50 0.82 -4.82
N PRO A 47 -15.40 1.51 -5.57
CA PRO A 47 -15.97 0.94 -6.78
C PRO A 47 -14.90 0.68 -7.82
N LYS A 48 -14.90 -0.53 -8.40
CA LYS A 48 -13.89 -1.09 -9.33
C LYS A 48 -12.51 -1.36 -8.70
N ALA A 49 -12.37 -1.32 -7.38
CA ALA A 49 -11.13 -1.76 -6.73
C ALA A 49 -10.81 -3.21 -7.04
N GLN A 50 -11.82 -4.08 -6.99
CA GLN A 50 -11.66 -5.50 -7.29
C GLN A 50 -11.13 -5.74 -8.71
N GLU A 51 -11.70 -5.07 -9.72
CA GLU A 51 -11.22 -5.12 -11.11
C GLU A 51 -9.76 -4.67 -11.23
N ALA A 52 -9.37 -3.61 -10.51
CA ALA A 52 -7.99 -3.12 -10.52
C ALA A 52 -7.02 -4.09 -9.85
N ILE A 53 -7.44 -4.72 -8.75
CA ILE A 53 -6.67 -5.76 -8.06
C ILE A 53 -6.46 -6.97 -8.97
N GLU A 54 -7.51 -7.42 -9.65
CA GLU A 54 -7.47 -8.55 -10.59
C GLU A 54 -6.56 -8.23 -11.78
N ALA A 55 -6.66 -7.01 -12.34
CA ALA A 55 -5.77 -6.56 -13.40
C ALA A 55 -4.30 -6.48 -12.96
N ALA A 56 -4.04 -6.06 -11.72
CA ALA A 56 -2.70 -6.02 -11.14
C ALA A 56 -2.14 -7.42 -10.83
N ALA A 57 -3.00 -8.36 -10.43
CA ALA A 57 -2.64 -9.76 -10.25
C ALA A 57 -2.28 -10.40 -11.60
N ALA A 58 -3.06 -10.13 -12.65
CA ALA A 58 -2.81 -10.64 -14.00
C ALA A 58 -1.51 -10.10 -14.62
N HIS A 59 -1.17 -8.83 -14.39
CA HIS A 59 0.11 -8.26 -14.84
C HIS A 59 1.31 -8.66 -13.96
N GLY A 60 1.06 -9.21 -12.76
CA GLY A 60 2.09 -9.61 -11.80
C GLY A 60 2.56 -11.06 -11.91
N ASP A 61 1.99 -11.86 -12.81
CA ASP A 61 2.22 -13.32 -12.90
C ASP A 61 3.31 -13.71 -13.92
N GLY A 62 4.37 -12.90 -13.99
CA GLY A 62 5.61 -13.26 -14.65
C GLY A 62 6.55 -14.01 -13.71
N GLY A 63 6.20 -15.24 -13.29
CA GLY A 63 7.19 -16.24 -12.89
C GLY A 63 7.28 -16.69 -11.43
N VAL A 64 6.37 -16.30 -10.54
CA VAL A 64 6.23 -16.97 -9.22
C VAL A 64 4.76 -17.30 -8.98
N THR A 65 4.21 -18.01 -9.95
CA THR A 65 3.00 -18.80 -9.84
C THR A 65 3.10 -19.60 -8.54
N VAL A 66 2.27 -19.31 -7.54
CA VAL A 66 1.32 -20.25 -6.88
C VAL A 66 1.89 -21.57 -6.30
N ALA A 67 3.17 -21.88 -6.44
CA ALA A 67 3.83 -23.11 -6.01
C ALA A 67 4.53 -22.95 -4.65
N ILE A 68 4.65 -21.72 -4.13
CA ILE A 68 5.25 -21.43 -2.81
C ILE A 68 4.24 -20.84 -1.82
N GLU A 69 2.99 -20.57 -2.23
CA GLU A 69 1.92 -20.15 -1.30
C GLU A 69 1.56 -21.24 -0.26
N GLY A 70 2.06 -22.47 -0.42
CA GLY A 70 1.89 -23.54 0.56
C GLY A 70 3.04 -23.72 1.56
N MET A 71 4.24 -23.16 1.32
CA MET A 71 5.42 -23.50 2.13
C MET A 71 6.22 -22.32 2.70
N THR A 72 6.03 -21.08 2.22
CA THR A 72 6.71 -19.90 2.79
C THR A 72 5.82 -19.01 3.66
N SER A 73 4.56 -19.39 3.92
CA SER A 73 3.60 -18.64 4.75
C SER A 73 4.03 -18.43 6.22
N PHE A 74 5.23 -18.85 6.61
CA PHE A 74 5.75 -18.71 7.98
C PHE A 74 6.93 -17.76 8.15
N MET A 75 7.52 -17.19 7.09
CA MET A 75 8.72 -16.38 7.23
C MET A 75 8.65 -15.09 6.42
N GLY A 76 8.20 -14.00 7.04
CA GLY A 76 8.52 -12.66 6.55
C GLY A 76 7.42 -11.60 6.51
N ARG A 77 6.41 -11.65 7.40
CA ARG A 77 5.42 -10.56 7.55
C ARG A 77 6.11 -9.20 7.76
N GLY A 78 6.05 -8.32 6.75
CA GLY A 78 6.08 -6.87 6.94
C GLY A 78 7.25 -6.08 6.35
N ARG A 79 8.31 -6.72 5.82
CA ARG A 79 9.42 -5.99 5.16
C ARG A 79 9.77 -6.50 3.77
N ALA A 80 9.70 -7.81 3.55
CA ALA A 80 9.95 -8.38 2.22
C ALA A 80 8.87 -7.93 1.23
N ASP A 81 7.62 -7.86 1.70
CA ASP A 81 6.47 -7.58 0.85
C ASP A 81 6.47 -6.12 0.34
N THR A 82 6.91 -5.16 1.15
CA THR A 82 6.97 -3.73 0.77
C THR A 82 7.99 -3.49 -0.35
N ASN A 83 9.12 -4.21 -0.31
CA ASN A 83 10.10 -4.18 -1.40
C ASN A 83 9.55 -4.79 -2.68
N ILE A 84 8.72 -5.83 -2.57
CA ILE A 84 8.02 -6.42 -3.72
C ILE A 84 7.04 -5.42 -4.33
N LEU A 85 6.26 -4.71 -3.51
CA LEU A 85 5.37 -3.66 -3.99
C LEU A 85 6.15 -2.55 -4.69
N ALA A 86 7.20 -2.03 -4.05
CA ALA A 86 8.06 -0.99 -4.63
C ALA A 86 8.68 -1.44 -5.96
N GLY A 87 9.16 -2.68 -6.05
CA GLY A 87 9.68 -3.26 -7.29
C GLY A 87 8.62 -3.38 -8.40
N ARG A 88 7.39 -3.78 -8.07
CA ARG A 88 6.27 -3.83 -9.03
C ARG A 88 5.92 -2.44 -9.56
N LEU A 89 5.86 -1.44 -8.69
CA LEU A 89 5.58 -0.07 -9.07
C LEU A 89 6.75 0.54 -9.90
N ALA A 90 7.99 0.24 -9.54
CA ALA A 90 9.16 0.64 -10.32
C ALA A 90 9.16 0.00 -11.72
N ASN A 91 8.72 -1.26 -11.85
CA ASN A 91 8.56 -1.92 -13.16
C ASN A 91 7.49 -1.25 -14.04
N LEU A 92 6.50 -0.58 -13.43
CA LEU A 92 5.55 0.27 -14.16
C LEU A 92 6.14 1.64 -14.54
N GLY A 93 7.39 1.91 -14.17
CA GLY A 93 8.09 3.16 -14.45
C GLY A 93 7.91 4.23 -13.36
N LEU A 94 7.35 3.89 -12.19
CA LEU A 94 7.21 4.87 -11.11
C LEU A 94 8.53 5.06 -10.36
N ASP A 95 8.92 6.31 -10.16
CA ASP A 95 9.99 6.66 -9.23
C ASP A 95 9.50 6.67 -7.77
N GLU A 96 10.44 6.68 -6.82
CA GLU A 96 10.12 6.66 -5.39
C GLU A 96 9.18 7.79 -4.96
N ARG A 97 9.31 9.00 -5.53
CA ARG A 97 8.42 10.12 -5.19
C ARG A 97 7.01 9.87 -5.67
N GLN A 98 6.87 9.33 -6.88
CA GLN A 98 5.57 8.96 -7.44
C GLN A 98 4.92 7.81 -6.65
N ILE A 99 5.69 6.81 -6.26
CA ILE A 99 5.24 5.70 -5.39
C ILE A 99 4.70 6.25 -4.06
N MET A 100 5.43 7.18 -3.45
CA MET A 100 5.01 7.81 -2.19
C MET A 100 3.75 8.66 -2.34
N ALA A 101 3.67 9.46 -3.39
CA ALA A 101 2.49 10.27 -3.68
C ALA A 101 1.25 9.38 -3.95
N LEU A 102 1.40 8.32 -4.74
CA LEU A 102 0.36 7.32 -4.99
C LEU A 102 -0.18 6.74 -3.68
N VAL A 103 0.70 6.25 -2.81
CA VAL A 103 0.30 5.60 -1.57
C VAL A 103 -0.35 6.59 -0.61
N SER A 104 0.16 7.82 -0.52
CA SER A 104 -0.49 8.90 0.25
C SER A 104 -1.93 9.16 -0.22
N ARG A 105 -2.18 9.21 -1.54
CA ARG A 105 -3.55 9.37 -2.09
C ARG A 105 -4.48 8.22 -1.73
N ILE A 106 -3.97 6.99 -1.68
CA ILE A 106 -4.75 5.82 -1.29
C ILE A 106 -5.13 5.91 0.20
N VAL A 107 -4.19 6.29 1.08
CA VAL A 107 -4.47 6.49 2.51
C VAL A 107 -5.45 7.63 2.74
N SER A 108 -5.27 8.79 2.10
CA SER A 108 -6.23 9.90 2.18
C SER A 108 -7.62 9.50 1.69
N ARG A 109 -7.70 8.65 0.67
CA ARG A 109 -8.98 8.11 0.21
C ARG A 109 -9.61 7.18 1.24
N ALA A 110 -8.81 6.31 1.87
CA ALA A 110 -9.29 5.45 2.94
C ALA A 110 -9.79 6.27 4.14
N GLU A 111 -9.12 7.37 4.49
CA GLU A 111 -9.54 8.29 5.54
C GLU A 111 -10.90 8.91 5.25
N ILE A 112 -11.15 9.32 4.01
CA ILE A 112 -12.45 9.86 3.59
C ILE A 112 -13.57 8.81 3.66
N LEU A 113 -13.26 7.54 3.37
CA LEU A 113 -14.28 6.48 3.26
C LEU A 113 -14.54 5.72 4.57
N LEU A 114 -13.51 5.56 5.41
CA LEU A 114 -13.54 4.75 6.63
C LEU A 114 -13.30 5.59 7.89
N GLY A 115 -12.62 6.73 7.78
CA GLY A 115 -12.20 7.56 8.89
C GLY A 115 -10.70 7.48 9.19
N PRO A 116 -10.17 8.43 9.98
CA PRO A 116 -8.74 8.60 10.23
C PRO A 116 -8.11 7.42 10.99
N GLU A 117 -8.84 6.81 11.92
CA GLU A 117 -8.35 5.65 12.68
C GLU A 117 -8.08 4.44 11.76
N ASP A 118 -8.91 4.27 10.75
CA ASP A 118 -8.85 3.14 9.83
C ASP A 118 -7.82 3.35 8.74
N ALA A 119 -7.70 4.60 8.28
CA ALA A 119 -6.60 5.02 7.43
C ALA A 119 -5.24 4.86 8.11
N ALA A 120 -5.14 5.15 9.41
CA ALA A 120 -3.91 4.94 10.16
C ALA A 120 -3.50 3.45 10.20
N ARG A 121 -4.47 2.53 10.31
CA ARG A 121 -4.18 1.08 10.21
C ARG A 121 -3.73 0.69 8.81
N ILE A 122 -4.38 1.17 7.76
CA ILE A 122 -3.97 0.91 6.37
C ILE A 122 -2.55 1.46 6.12
N LYS A 123 -2.25 2.66 6.64
CA LYS A 123 -0.93 3.25 6.58
C LYS A 123 0.13 2.41 7.29
N SER A 124 -0.19 1.80 8.43
CA SER A 124 0.75 0.93 9.17
C SER A 124 1.18 -0.32 8.40
N LEU A 125 0.36 -0.77 7.43
CA LEU A 125 0.70 -1.87 6.51
C LEU A 125 1.66 -1.42 5.39
N LEU A 126 1.87 -0.11 5.24
CA LEU A 126 2.71 0.50 4.19
C LEU A 126 3.88 1.24 4.86
N PRO A 127 4.86 0.53 5.45
CA PRO A 127 5.92 1.12 6.27
C PRO A 127 6.80 2.14 5.52
N MET A 128 6.82 2.08 4.18
CA MET A 128 7.45 3.12 3.34
C MET A 128 6.92 4.54 3.60
N LEU A 129 5.66 4.68 4.04
CA LEU A 129 5.12 5.99 4.49
C LEU A 129 5.55 6.35 5.91
N ASP A 130 5.79 5.36 6.76
CA ASP A 130 6.03 5.55 8.20
C ASP A 130 7.45 6.08 8.46
N GLU A 131 8.45 5.50 7.78
CA GLU A 131 9.87 5.89 7.88
C GLU A 131 10.13 7.34 7.44
N ARG A 132 9.29 7.90 6.56
CA ARG A 132 9.45 9.27 6.05
C ARG A 132 8.48 10.30 6.63
N LEU A 133 7.33 9.88 7.17
CA LEU A 133 6.41 10.80 7.85
C LEU A 133 6.74 10.99 9.34
N GLY A 134 7.81 10.36 9.83
CA GLY A 134 8.32 10.61 11.18
C GLY A 134 7.28 10.33 12.26
N ILE A 135 6.41 9.35 12.04
CA ILE A 135 5.54 8.84 13.10
C ILE A 135 6.17 7.55 13.59
N ALA A 136 7.33 7.67 14.24
CA ALA A 136 7.83 6.59 15.07
C ALA A 136 6.68 6.16 16.01
N PRO A 137 6.50 4.85 16.28
CA PRO A 137 5.63 4.44 17.36
C PRO A 137 6.11 5.18 18.61
N ALA A 138 5.19 5.89 19.28
CA ALA A 138 5.43 6.43 20.60
C ALA A 138 5.68 5.25 21.55
N HIS A 139 6.92 4.77 21.60
CA HIS A 139 7.36 3.79 22.56
C HIS A 139 8.67 4.26 23.20
N GLU A 140 8.47 4.72 24.43
CA GLU A 140 9.44 4.90 25.51
C GLU A 140 10.49 6.00 25.35
N ALA A 141 10.08 7.18 25.84
CA ALA A 141 10.94 8.04 26.62
C ALA A 141 11.66 7.22 27.71
N ARG A 142 12.92 6.87 27.46
CA ARG A 142 13.84 6.52 28.55
C ARG A 142 14.08 7.78 29.38
N PRO A 143 13.85 7.77 30.69
CA PRO A 143 14.24 8.88 31.53
C PRO A 143 15.76 9.00 31.56
N ASP A 144 16.19 10.26 31.46
CA ASP A 144 17.54 10.78 31.62
C ASP A 144 18.28 10.11 32.79
N PRO A 145 19.49 9.54 32.60
CA PRO A 145 20.36 9.26 33.73
C PRO A 145 20.98 10.59 34.16
N GLY A 146 20.21 11.32 34.97
CA GLY A 146 20.70 12.45 35.72
C GLY A 146 21.94 12.04 36.52
N MET A 147 22.89 12.96 36.50
CA MET A 147 23.98 13.18 37.45
C MET A 147 23.93 12.32 38.72
N ALA A 148 24.96 11.49 38.88
CA ALA A 148 25.60 11.18 40.15
C ALA A 148 27.07 10.85 39.88
#